data_AF-A0A1T5DEI9-F1
#
_entry.id   AF-A0A1T5DEI9-F1
#
_cell.length_a   1.000
_cell.length_b   1.000
_cell.length_c   1.000
_cell.angle_alpha   90.00
_cell.angle_beta   90.00
_cell.angle_gamma   90.00
#
_symmetry.space_group_name_H-M   'P 1'
#
loop_
_entity.id
_entity.type
_entity.pdbx_description
1 polymer ?
#
loop_
_entity_poly.entity_id
_entity_poly.type
_entity_poly.pdbx_seq_one_letter_code
_entity_poly.pdbx_strand_id
1 'polypeptide(L)'
;MNSKYISRFNIGLSILVCFMAFLTLSSCEKDQHVKPVAGPFAVTSTIPATVPSAGATYTLTIDGSTNGWWIDVANNVSWVTIARKYGSSKATQDVKIGANSSNADRVVAITVHSTGGQKEIIEIKQSK
;
A
#
# COMPACT_ATOMS: atom_id res chain seq x y z
N MET A 1 4.21 -25.42 -80.54
CA MET A 1 5.21 -24.62 -79.81
C MET A 1 4.49 -23.45 -79.16
N ASN A 2 4.82 -23.14 -77.90
CA ASN A 2 4.49 -21.92 -77.13
C ASN A 2 3.07 -21.87 -76.54
N SER A 3 2.83 -21.46 -75.29
CA SER A 3 3.70 -21.14 -74.15
C SER A 3 2.76 -21.16 -72.94
N LYS A 4 3.02 -22.04 -71.96
CA LYS A 4 2.28 -22.09 -70.69
C LYS A 4 2.97 -21.22 -69.65
N TYR A 5 2.89 -19.90 -69.72
CA TYR A 5 3.30 -19.07 -68.58
C TYR A 5 2.52 -17.77 -68.57
N ILE A 6 1.94 -17.46 -67.42
CA ILE A 6 1.62 -16.14 -66.83
C ILE A 6 0.34 -16.31 -66.01
N SER A 7 0.47 -16.38 -64.68
CA SER A 7 -0.59 -16.02 -63.71
C SER A 7 -0.21 -16.33 -62.25
N ARG A 8 0.87 -17.07 -61.97
CA ARG A 8 1.23 -17.44 -60.58
C ARG A 8 2.13 -16.45 -59.83
N PHE A 9 2.61 -15.39 -60.50
CA PHE A 9 3.60 -14.48 -59.93
C PHE A 9 3.01 -13.35 -59.05
N ASN A 10 1.71 -13.03 -59.15
CA ASN A 10 1.10 -11.90 -58.44
C ASN A 10 0.35 -12.25 -57.13
N ILE A 11 0.00 -13.52 -56.93
CA ILE A 11 -0.78 -13.95 -55.75
C ILE A 11 0.15 -14.09 -54.53
N GLY A 12 1.34 -14.65 -54.72
CA GLY A 12 2.33 -14.80 -53.63
C GLY A 12 2.84 -13.47 -53.09
N LEU A 13 3.03 -12.48 -53.98
CA LEU A 13 3.48 -11.14 -53.59
C LEU A 13 2.39 -10.38 -52.82
N SER A 14 1.11 -10.49 -53.22
CA SER A 14 -0.02 -9.89 -52.48
C SER A 14 -0.21 -10.50 -51.10
N ILE A 15 -0.09 -11.83 -50.96
CA ILE A 15 -0.21 -12.51 -49.66
C ILE A 15 0.95 -12.12 -48.74
N LEU A 16 2.17 -12.00 -49.26
CA LEU A 16 3.35 -11.57 -48.51
C LEU A 16 3.22 -10.11 -48.00
N VAL A 17 2.70 -9.20 -48.84
CA VAL A 17 2.46 -7.80 -48.47
C VAL A 17 1.36 -7.69 -47.41
N CYS A 18 0.28 -8.47 -47.53
CA CYS A 18 -0.75 -8.53 -46.49
C CYS A 18 -0.21 -9.07 -45.16
N PHE A 19 0.63 -10.12 -45.19
CA PHE A 19 1.21 -10.68 -43.96
C PHE A 19 2.18 -9.71 -43.27
N MET A 20 2.99 -8.96 -44.04
CA MET A 20 3.84 -7.89 -43.50
C MET A 20 3.02 -6.73 -42.90
N ALA A 21 1.91 -6.34 -43.53
CA ALA A 21 1.03 -5.28 -43.03
C ALA A 21 0.30 -5.66 -41.73
N PHE A 22 0.05 -6.96 -41.49
CA PHE A 22 -0.53 -7.44 -40.23
C PHE A 22 0.47 -7.43 -39.06
N LEU A 23 1.78 -7.51 -39.32
CA LEU A 23 2.80 -7.52 -38.27
C LEU A 23 3.11 -6.13 -37.69
N THR A 24 2.66 -5.04 -38.33
CA THR A 24 2.93 -3.66 -37.89
C THR A 24 1.85 -3.07 -36.98
N LEU A 25 0.70 -3.75 -36.80
CA LEU A 25 -0.39 -3.27 -35.93
C LEU A 25 -0.23 -3.69 -34.45
N SER A 26 0.78 -4.51 -34.13
CA SER A 26 1.11 -4.88 -32.75
C SER A 26 2.13 -3.92 -32.12
N SER A 27 2.09 -2.64 -32.47
CA SER A 27 2.70 -1.60 -31.65
C SER A 27 1.76 -1.35 -30.48
N CYS A 28 1.85 -2.22 -29.46
CA CYS A 28 1.37 -1.85 -28.13
C CYS A 28 2.22 -0.65 -27.70
N GLU A 29 1.67 0.56 -27.85
CA GLU A 29 2.12 1.73 -27.13
C GLU A 29 2.20 1.29 -25.67
N LYS A 30 3.39 1.31 -25.08
CA LYS A 30 3.47 1.21 -23.62
C LYS A 30 2.85 2.50 -23.14
N ASP A 31 1.54 2.50 -22.87
CA ASP A 31 0.86 3.54 -22.12
C ASP A 31 1.79 3.92 -20.99
N GLN A 32 2.40 5.10 -21.09
CA GLN A 32 3.36 5.57 -20.12
C GLN A 32 2.51 6.04 -18.94
N HIS A 33 1.99 5.06 -18.21
CA HIS A 33 1.33 5.27 -16.95
C HIS A 33 2.41 5.83 -16.04
N VAL A 34 2.41 7.16 -15.91
CA VAL A 34 3.22 7.88 -14.94
C VAL A 34 3.11 7.12 -13.64
N LYS A 35 4.27 6.71 -13.09
CA LYS A 35 4.29 5.94 -11.84
C LYS A 35 3.45 6.71 -10.82
N PRO A 36 2.46 6.07 -10.17
CA PRO A 36 1.65 6.74 -9.17
C PRO A 36 2.55 7.45 -8.16
N VAL A 37 2.38 8.77 -8.03
CA VAL A 37 3.09 9.54 -7.02
C VAL A 37 2.43 9.26 -5.68
N ALA A 38 3.24 8.90 -4.69
CA ALA A 38 2.76 8.69 -3.34
C ALA A 38 2.12 9.99 -2.82
N GLY A 39 0.88 9.90 -2.35
CA GLY A 39 0.16 11.00 -1.74
C GLY A 39 0.71 11.31 -0.35
N PRO A 40 0.21 12.38 0.30
CA PRO A 40 0.60 12.71 1.66
C PRO A 40 0.28 11.55 2.62
N PHE A 41 1.11 11.38 3.64
CA PHE A 41 0.91 10.44 4.73
C PHE A 41 0.90 11.23 6.03
N ALA A 42 -0.14 11.06 6.83
CA ALA A 42 -0.27 11.72 8.12
C ALA A 42 -0.86 10.77 9.16
N VAL A 43 -0.38 10.89 10.40
CA VAL A 43 -0.88 10.13 11.53
C VAL A 43 -1.23 11.11 12.65
N THR A 44 -2.45 11.02 13.18
CA THR A 44 -2.91 11.80 14.33
C THR A 44 -3.47 10.87 15.39
N SER A 45 -3.30 11.22 16.66
CA SER A 45 -3.67 10.36 17.79
C SER A 45 -4.19 11.19 18.96
N THR A 46 -5.15 10.63 19.69
CA THR A 46 -5.61 11.19 20.98
C THR A 46 -4.90 10.56 22.17
N ILE A 47 -3.92 9.68 21.95
CA ILE A 47 -3.15 9.05 23.02
C ILE A 47 -2.26 10.12 23.66
N PRO A 48 -2.38 10.36 24.98
CA PRO A 48 -1.52 11.31 25.67
C PRO A 48 -0.10 10.78 25.81
N ALA A 49 0.85 11.67 26.11
CA ALA A 49 2.24 11.30 26.40
C ALA A 49 2.38 10.32 27.59
N THR A 50 1.42 10.34 28.52
CA THR A 50 1.36 9.36 29.61
C THR A 50 -0.06 8.91 29.84
N VAL A 51 -0.27 7.60 29.79
CA VAL A 51 -1.55 6.92 29.97
C VAL A 51 -1.70 6.52 31.44
N PRO A 52 -2.88 6.70 32.05
CA PRO A 52 -3.16 6.24 33.41
C PRO A 52 -3.00 4.72 33.57
N SER A 53 -2.69 4.28 34.78
CA SER A 53 -2.58 2.84 35.11
C SER A 53 -3.86 2.06 34.87
N ALA A 54 -5.05 2.68 35.01
CA ALA A 54 -6.32 2.05 34.69
C ALA A 54 -6.45 1.64 33.20
N GLY A 55 -5.62 2.21 32.32
CA GLY A 55 -5.78 2.09 30.88
C GLY A 55 -6.96 2.90 30.35
N ALA A 56 -7.11 2.92 29.04
CA ALA A 56 -8.17 3.64 28.34
C ALA A 56 -8.23 3.20 26.87
N THR A 57 -9.26 3.65 26.16
CA THR A 57 -9.33 3.56 24.71
C THR A 57 -9.12 4.95 24.11
N TYR A 58 -8.27 5.02 23.10
CA TYR A 58 -7.93 6.24 22.37
C TYR A 58 -8.14 6.01 20.88
N THR A 59 -8.04 7.08 20.09
CA THR A 59 -8.16 7.01 18.65
C THR A 59 -6.82 7.28 17.97
N LEU A 60 -6.57 6.55 16.89
CA LEU A 60 -5.45 6.71 15.98
C LEU A 60 -6.01 6.88 14.56
N THR A 61 -5.87 8.06 13.98
CA THR A 61 -6.28 8.33 12.60
C THR A 61 -5.06 8.33 11.70
N ILE A 62 -5.16 7.55 10.63
CA ILE A 62 -4.14 7.40 9.61
C ILE A 62 -4.73 7.93 8.32
N ASP A 63 -4.10 8.94 7.73
CA ASP A 63 -4.40 9.40 6.38
C ASP A 63 -3.32 8.86 5.45
N GLY A 64 -3.63 7.75 4.78
CA GLY A 64 -2.77 7.18 3.74
C GLY A 64 -2.91 7.89 2.39
N SER A 65 -3.99 8.69 2.19
CA SER A 65 -4.40 9.22 0.89
C SER A 65 -4.39 8.16 -0.22
N THR A 66 -3.34 8.09 -1.05
CA THR A 66 -3.16 7.09 -2.12
C THR A 66 -2.32 5.88 -1.73
N ASN A 67 -1.81 5.83 -0.50
CA ASN A 67 -0.96 4.75 0.01
C ASN A 67 -1.77 3.71 0.81
N GLY A 68 -1.30 2.46 0.75
CA GLY A 68 -1.59 1.47 1.78
C GLY A 68 -0.78 1.75 3.04
N TRP A 69 -1.23 1.24 4.17
CA TRP A 69 -0.55 1.38 5.45
C TRP A 69 -0.70 0.14 6.32
N TRP A 70 0.22 -0.05 7.25
CA TRP A 70 0.15 -1.07 8.29
C TRP A 70 0.70 -0.55 9.61
N ILE A 71 0.27 -1.18 10.70
CA ILE A 71 0.61 -0.83 12.07
C ILE A 71 1.40 -1.98 12.66
N ASP A 72 2.59 -1.67 13.15
CA ASP A 72 3.42 -2.56 13.92
C ASP A 72 3.41 -2.15 15.41
N VAL A 73 3.36 -3.14 16.28
CA VAL A 73 3.45 -2.99 17.73
C VAL A 73 4.40 -4.09 18.18
N ALA A 74 5.38 -3.74 19.02
CA ALA A 74 6.41 -4.67 19.47
C ALA A 74 5.85 -6.03 19.88
N ASN A 75 6.54 -7.10 19.48
CA ASN A 75 6.16 -8.46 19.83
C ASN A 75 6.05 -8.60 21.36
N ASN A 76 5.07 -9.39 21.82
CA ASN A 76 4.77 -9.66 23.24
C ASN A 76 4.08 -8.52 24.02
N VAL A 77 3.59 -7.47 23.38
CA VAL A 77 2.75 -6.44 24.01
C VAL A 77 1.28 -6.83 23.90
N SER A 78 0.79 -7.63 24.86
CA SER A 78 -0.62 -8.07 24.91
C SER A 78 -1.59 -7.02 25.45
N TRP A 79 -1.07 -5.97 26.10
CA TRP A 79 -1.85 -4.91 26.74
C TRP A 79 -2.19 -3.74 25.81
N VAL A 80 -1.80 -3.80 24.54
CA VAL A 80 -2.27 -2.87 23.50
C VAL A 80 -3.03 -3.65 22.43
N THR A 81 -4.26 -3.23 22.15
CA THR A 81 -5.10 -3.82 21.11
C THR A 81 -5.51 -2.75 20.10
N ILE A 82 -5.40 -3.08 18.82
CA ILE A 82 -5.82 -2.23 17.70
C ILE A 82 -6.67 -3.10 16.78
N ALA A 83 -7.90 -2.66 16.49
CA ALA A 83 -8.89 -3.49 15.80
C ALA A 83 -8.44 -3.91 14.39
N ARG A 84 -7.90 -2.96 13.61
CA ARG A 84 -7.36 -3.23 12.28
C ARG A 84 -5.94 -2.68 12.15
N LYS A 85 -5.00 -3.56 11.81
CA LYS A 85 -3.57 -3.23 11.71
C LYS A 85 -3.08 -2.94 10.29
N TYR A 86 -3.97 -2.93 9.30
CA TYR A 86 -3.61 -2.62 7.92
C TYR A 86 -4.80 -1.99 7.19
N GLY A 87 -4.53 -1.26 6.12
CA GLY A 87 -5.57 -0.67 5.30
C GLY A 87 -5.00 0.21 4.20
N SER A 88 -5.89 0.98 3.59
CA SER A 88 -5.57 2.01 2.62
C SER A 88 -6.45 3.23 2.90
N SER A 89 -6.11 4.35 2.27
CA SER A 89 -6.86 5.61 2.43
C SER A 89 -6.94 6.06 3.89
N LYS A 90 -7.84 7.00 4.19
CA LYS A 90 -8.05 7.50 5.54
C LYS A 90 -8.83 6.51 6.40
N ALA A 91 -8.37 6.26 7.61
CA ALA A 91 -9.07 5.45 8.59
C ALA A 91 -8.78 5.86 10.02
N THR A 92 -9.75 5.66 10.90
CA THR A 92 -9.60 5.82 12.35
C THR A 92 -9.68 4.45 13.01
N GLN A 93 -8.75 4.18 13.92
CA GLN A 93 -8.63 2.95 14.69
C GLN A 93 -8.78 3.25 16.17
N ASP A 94 -9.49 2.39 16.88
CA ASP A 94 -9.47 2.38 18.32
C ASP A 94 -8.20 1.65 18.80
N VAL A 95 -7.45 2.33 19.67
CA VAL A 95 -6.27 1.82 20.36
C VAL A 95 -6.66 1.63 21.82
N LYS A 96 -6.89 0.39 22.21
CA LYS A 96 -7.18 0.02 23.59
C LYS A 96 -5.89 -0.28 24.32
N ILE A 97 -5.66 0.44 25.40
CA ILE A 97 -4.53 0.25 26.32
C ILE A 97 -5.10 -0.36 27.59
N GLY A 98 -4.71 -1.59 27.90
CA GLY A 98 -5.14 -2.31 29.09
C GLY A 98 -4.55 -1.71 30.37
N ALA A 99 -5.15 -2.06 31.50
CA ALA A 99 -4.63 -1.63 32.80
C ALA A 99 -3.21 -2.15 33.06
N ASN A 100 -2.39 -1.35 33.73
CA ASN A 100 -1.10 -1.74 34.26
C ASN A 100 -1.25 -2.08 35.73
N SER A 101 -1.34 -3.37 36.05
CA SER A 101 -1.40 -3.87 37.43
C SER A 101 -0.02 -4.21 38.00
N SER A 102 1.06 -3.87 37.28
CA SER A 102 2.42 -4.11 37.75
C SER A 102 2.90 -2.93 38.60
N ASN A 103 3.96 -3.15 39.40
CA ASN A 103 4.55 -2.10 40.22
C ASN A 103 5.57 -1.22 39.47
N ALA A 104 5.60 -1.29 38.13
CA ALA A 104 6.54 -0.58 37.28
C ALA A 104 5.83 0.13 36.13
N ASP A 105 6.36 1.29 35.74
CA ASP A 105 5.97 1.95 34.48
C ASP A 105 6.33 1.05 33.30
N ARG A 106 5.55 1.13 32.22
CA ARG A 106 5.81 0.40 30.98
C ARG A 106 5.70 1.31 29.76
N VAL A 107 6.46 0.98 28.73
CA VAL A 107 6.54 1.76 27.49
C VAL A 107 6.31 0.83 26.30
N VAL A 108 5.62 1.34 25.28
CA VAL A 108 5.52 0.68 23.97
C VAL A 108 5.54 1.73 22.86
N ALA A 109 6.09 1.35 21.72
CA ALA A 109 5.97 2.11 20.49
C ALA A 109 4.96 1.45 19.54
N ILE A 110 4.04 2.26 19.01
CA ILE A 110 3.21 1.91 17.86
C ILE A 110 3.84 2.57 16.64
N THR A 111 4.27 1.77 15.67
CA THR A 111 4.83 2.27 14.41
C THR A 111 3.80 2.12 13.31
N VAL A 112 3.45 3.21 12.65
CA VAL A 112 2.59 3.19 11.46
C VAL A 112 3.47 3.39 10.23
N HIS A 113 3.34 2.49 9.26
CA HIS A 113 4.08 2.50 8.01
C HIS A 113 3.16 2.79 6.83
N SER A 114 3.73 3.37 5.77
CA SER A 114 3.08 3.60 4.48
C SER A 114 3.80 2.82 3.37
N THR A 115 3.05 2.35 2.36
CA THR A 115 3.62 1.80 1.12
C THR A 115 4.46 2.81 0.34
N GLY A 116 4.27 4.11 0.61
CA GLY A 116 5.10 5.21 0.10
C GLY A 116 6.47 5.33 0.79
N GLY A 117 6.76 4.48 1.78
CA GLY A 117 8.05 4.45 2.50
C GLY A 117 8.13 5.36 3.74
N GLN A 118 7.06 6.10 4.04
CA GLN A 118 6.97 6.93 5.24
C GLN A 118 6.64 6.08 6.48
N LYS A 119 7.03 6.58 7.66
CA LYS A 119 6.68 5.97 8.95
C LYS A 119 6.48 7.04 10.01
N GLU A 120 5.57 6.77 10.95
CA GLU A 120 5.33 7.58 12.13
C GLU A 120 5.36 6.69 13.38
N ILE A 121 5.94 7.19 14.47
CA ILE A 121 6.09 6.43 15.72
C ILE A 121 5.35 7.15 16.83
N ILE A 122 4.47 6.42 17.51
CA ILE A 122 3.76 6.89 18.69
C ILE A 122 4.31 6.12 19.88
N GLU A 123 5.11 6.80 20.70
CA GLU A 123 5.57 6.26 21.98
C GLU A 123 4.50 6.46 23.06
N ILE A 124 4.22 5.41 23.80
CA ILE A 124 3.21 5.38 24.83
C ILE A 124 3.88 4.96 26.13
N LYS A 125 3.95 5.90 27.08
CA LYS A 125 4.27 5.59 28.46
C LYS A 125 2.98 5.33 29.23
N GLN A 126 2.93 4.25 29.98
CA GLN A 126 1.85 3.99 30.94
C GLN A 126 2.41 3.90 32.35
N SER A 127 1.82 4.66 33.28
CA SER A 127 2.23 4.60 34.68
C SER A 127 1.87 3.25 35.30
N LYS A 128 2.58 2.89 36.37
CA LYS A 128 2.02 1.95 37.36
C LYS A 128 0.77 2.51 38.03
#